data_AF-R5M028-F1
#
_entry.id   AF-R5M028-F1
#
_cell.length_a   1.000
_cell.length_b   1.000
_cell.length_c   1.000
_cell.angle_alpha   90.00
_cell.angle_beta   90.00
_cell.angle_gamma   90.00
#
_symmetry.space_group_name_H-M   'P 1'
#
loop_
_entity.id
_entity.type
_entity.pdbx_description
1 polymer ?
#
loop_
_entity_poly.entity_id
_entity_poly.type
_entity_poly.pdbx_seq_one_letter_code
_entity_poly.pdbx_strand_id
1 'polypeptide(L)'
;MLTDDKVTELFCMADDFCKFFDSQMEKYSVGNTLKRRYHRSGRMSKSEVMLIIILFHCSGYRCMKHFYLEKVCNGMRDMFPNTVSYNRFVELQKEVAVPLAIFIKSCWGVVQVSVLWTAPR
;
A
#
# COMPACT_ATOMS: atom_id res chain seq x y z
N MET A 1 -5.45 12.03 13.90
CA MET A 1 -5.03 11.70 12.51
C MET A 1 -3.54 11.43 12.52
N LEU A 2 -3.02 10.59 11.61
CA LEU A 2 -1.57 10.46 11.42
C LEU A 2 -0.99 11.84 11.04
N THR A 3 0.20 12.15 11.53
CA THR A 3 0.95 13.33 11.11
C THR A 3 1.53 13.08 9.71
N ASP A 4 1.72 14.13 8.92
CA ASP A 4 2.24 14.02 7.56
C ASP A 4 3.57 13.25 7.52
N ASP A 5 4.47 13.52 8.47
CA ASP A 5 5.74 12.79 8.62
C ASP A 5 5.57 11.28 8.74
N LYS A 6 4.56 10.82 9.51
CA LYS A 6 4.27 9.39 9.69
C LYS A 6 3.66 8.78 8.43
N VAL A 7 2.90 9.56 7.67
CA VAL A 7 2.35 9.12 6.38
C VAL A 7 3.49 8.93 5.38
N THR A 8 4.44 9.88 5.33
CA THR A 8 5.63 9.78 4.48
C THR A 8 6.52 8.60 4.88
N GLU A 9 6.77 8.39 6.18
CA GLU A 9 7.53 7.24 6.67
C GLU A 9 6.88 5.91 6.26
N LEU A 10 5.56 5.80 6.45
CA LEU A 10 4.79 4.63 6.05
C LEU A 10 4.83 4.41 4.54
N PHE A 11 4.76 5.48 3.75
CA PHE A 11 4.92 5.41 2.30
C PHE A 11 6.28 4.85 1.90
N CYS A 12 7.37 5.38 2.47
CA CYS A 12 8.72 4.90 2.19
C CYS A 12 8.87 3.40 2.53
N MET A 13 8.38 2.98 3.70
CA MET A 13 8.40 1.57 4.09
C MET A 13 7.61 0.69 3.12
N ALA A 14 6.42 1.13 2.71
CA ALA A 14 5.59 0.39 1.76
C ALA A 14 6.24 0.32 0.37
N ASP A 15 6.87 1.40 -0.08
CA ASP A 15 7.55 1.48 -1.37
C ASP A 15 8.75 0.54 -1.46
N ASP A 16 9.61 0.54 -0.44
CA ASP A 16 10.75 -0.37 -0.37
C ASP A 16 10.31 -1.83 -0.25
N PHE A 17 9.25 -2.09 0.53
CA PHE A 17 8.63 -3.40 0.59
C PHE A 17 8.09 -3.84 -0.76
N CYS A 18 7.38 -2.99 -1.50
CA CYS A 18 6.85 -3.34 -2.83
C CYS A 18 7.96 -3.65 -3.82
N LYS A 19 9.05 -2.88 -3.85
CA LYS A 19 10.22 -3.17 -4.69
C LYS A 19 10.83 -4.53 -4.36
N PHE A 20 11.01 -4.82 -3.07
CA PHE A 20 11.51 -6.12 -2.62
C PHE A 20 10.56 -7.25 -2.99
N PHE A 21 9.27 -7.10 -2.69
CA PHE A 21 8.24 -8.10 -2.97
C PHE A 21 8.15 -8.42 -4.47
N ASP A 22 8.15 -7.40 -5.33
CA ASP A 22 8.10 -7.57 -6.77
C ASP A 22 9.36 -8.28 -7.31
N SER A 23 10.54 -7.96 -6.77
CA SER A 23 11.78 -8.66 -7.09
C SER A 23 11.74 -10.15 -6.70
N GLN A 24 11.17 -10.48 -5.54
CA GLN A 24 10.99 -11.87 -5.14
C GLN A 24 9.97 -12.57 -6.03
N MET A 25 8.86 -11.88 -6.36
CA MET A 25 7.82 -12.47 -7.19
C MET A 25 8.28 -12.73 -8.62
N GLU A 26 9.10 -11.87 -9.20
CA GLU A 26 9.69 -12.12 -10.52
C GLU A 26 10.59 -13.37 -10.52
N LYS A 27 11.31 -13.65 -9.41
CA LYS A 27 12.19 -14.83 -9.30
C LYS A 27 11.44 -16.14 -9.17
N TYR A 28 10.34 -16.15 -8.41
CA TYR A 28 9.63 -17.39 -8.06
C TYR A 28 8.35 -17.62 -8.87
N SER A 29 7.91 -16.63 -9.65
CA SER A 29 6.73 -16.81 -10.51
C SER A 29 7.10 -17.67 -11.72
N VAL A 30 6.30 -18.71 -11.96
CA VAL A 30 6.35 -19.45 -13.22
C VAL A 30 5.92 -18.50 -14.34
N GLY A 31 6.84 -18.12 -15.20
CA GLY A 31 6.59 -17.16 -16.26
C GLY A 31 5.46 -17.62 -17.19
N ASN A 32 4.47 -16.76 -17.41
CA ASN A 32 3.49 -16.98 -18.46
C ASN A 32 4.05 -16.45 -19.79
N THR A 33 4.82 -17.29 -20.50
CA THR A 33 5.46 -16.95 -21.78
C THR A 33 4.46 -16.58 -22.89
N LEU A 34 3.16 -16.79 -22.69
CA LEU A 34 2.10 -16.57 -23.67
C LEU A 34 1.58 -15.12 -23.73
N LYS A 35 1.77 -14.31 -22.67
CA LYS A 35 1.33 -12.90 -22.65
C LYS A 35 2.52 -11.96 -22.66
N ARG A 36 2.57 -11.08 -23.68
CA ARG A 36 3.55 -9.97 -23.72
C ARG A 36 3.35 -9.11 -22.47
N ARG A 37 4.47 -8.79 -21.78
CA ARG A 37 4.45 -7.81 -20.69
C ARG A 37 3.95 -6.48 -21.24
N TYR A 38 2.89 -5.95 -20.63
CA TYR A 38 2.44 -4.60 -20.88
C TYR A 38 3.52 -3.63 -20.37
N HIS A 39 4.11 -2.83 -21.26
CA HIS A 39 5.30 -2.03 -20.96
C HIS A 39 4.98 -0.71 -20.23
N ARG A 40 3.71 -0.32 -20.11
CA ARG A 40 3.34 0.94 -19.47
C ARG A 40 3.12 0.73 -17.98
N SER A 41 3.85 1.48 -17.17
CA SER A 41 3.61 1.58 -15.73
C SER A 41 2.19 2.04 -15.44
N GLY A 42 1.58 1.47 -14.40
CA GLY A 42 0.30 1.93 -13.90
C GLY A 42 0.38 3.39 -13.45
N ARG A 43 -0.73 4.12 -13.54
CA ARG A 43 -0.81 5.52 -13.08
C ARG A 43 -0.63 5.67 -11.56
N MET A 44 -0.92 4.60 -10.81
CA MET A 44 -0.80 4.53 -9.36
C MET A 44 0.00 3.28 -8.99
N SER A 45 0.99 3.43 -8.12
CA SER A 45 1.88 2.36 -7.67
C SER A 45 1.20 1.43 -6.66
N LYS A 46 1.77 0.24 -6.44
CA LYS A 46 1.29 -0.67 -5.39
C LYS A 46 1.42 -0.06 -3.99
N SER A 47 2.50 0.68 -3.75
CA SER A 47 2.76 1.36 -2.48
C SER A 47 1.73 2.46 -2.20
N GLU A 48 1.34 3.25 -3.20
CA GLU A 48 0.27 4.24 -3.08
C GLU A 48 -1.08 3.57 -2.74
N VAL A 49 -1.44 2.49 -3.43
CA VAL A 49 -2.69 1.75 -3.18
C VAL A 49 -2.70 1.18 -1.77
N MET A 50 -1.59 0.57 -1.33
CA MET A 50 -1.43 0.05 0.02
C MET A 50 -1.60 1.16 1.07
N LEU A 51 -0.96 2.31 0.87
CA LEU A 51 -1.05 3.44 1.77
C LEU A 51 -2.49 3.95 1.88
N ILE A 52 -3.21 4.09 0.77
CA ILE A 52 -4.62 4.52 0.78
C ILE A 52 -5.48 3.55 1.61
N ILE A 53 -5.28 2.24 1.48
CA ILE A 53 -6.03 1.26 2.27
C ILE A 53 -5.72 1.40 3.77
N ILE A 54 -4.43 1.55 4.14
CA ILE A 54 -4.04 1.73 5.54
C ILE A 54 -4.65 3.02 6.11
N LEU A 55 -4.55 4.13 5.38
CA LEU A 55 -5.14 5.41 5.79
C LEU A 55 -6.65 5.32 5.93
N PHE A 56 -7.34 4.60 5.04
CA PHE A 56 -8.78 4.34 5.17
C PHE A 56 -9.10 3.69 6.52
N HIS A 57 -8.38 2.63 6.89
CA HIS A 57 -8.58 1.94 8.17
C HIS A 57 -8.26 2.82 9.39
N CYS A 58 -7.29 3.74 9.27
CA CYS A 58 -6.97 4.69 10.33
C CYS A 58 -7.94 5.90 10.41
N SER A 59 -8.68 6.18 9.32
CA SER A 59 -9.51 7.39 9.20
C SER A 59 -10.88 7.29 9.89
N GLY A 60 -11.37 6.06 10.15
CA GLY A 60 -12.71 5.83 10.70
C GLY A 60 -13.86 5.98 9.68
N TYR A 61 -13.56 6.18 8.39
CA TYR A 61 -14.58 6.16 7.34
C TYR A 61 -15.22 4.78 7.22
N ARG A 62 -16.54 4.73 7.05
CA ARG A 62 -17.29 3.46 6.87
C ARG A 62 -17.30 2.96 5.44
N CYS A 63 -17.09 3.84 4.46
CA CYS A 63 -17.20 3.52 3.04
C CYS A 63 -15.92 3.93 2.29
N MET A 64 -15.25 2.95 1.68
CA MET A 64 -14.02 3.15 0.92
C MET A 64 -14.21 4.12 -0.26
N LYS A 65 -15.35 4.02 -0.97
CA LYS A 65 -15.65 4.91 -2.10
C LYS A 65 -15.70 6.37 -1.68
N HIS A 66 -16.35 6.64 -0.56
CA HIS A 66 -16.49 7.99 -0.02
C HIS A 66 -15.11 8.53 0.41
N PHE A 67 -14.36 7.74 1.18
CA PHE A 67 -13.00 8.11 1.60
C PHE A 67 -12.09 8.42 0.40
N TYR A 68 -12.07 7.54 -0.60
CA TYR A 68 -11.23 7.70 -1.78
C TYR A 68 -11.58 8.97 -2.57
N LEU A 69 -12.86 9.21 -2.84
CA LEU A 69 -13.28 10.36 -3.66
C LEU A 69 -13.10 11.70 -2.92
N GLU A 70 -13.46 11.78 -1.65
CA GLU A 70 -13.45 13.05 -0.92
C GLU A 70 -12.11 13.37 -0.27
N LYS A 71 -11.42 12.38 0.31
CA LYS A 71 -10.17 12.62 1.03
C LYS A 71 -8.97 12.44 0.12
N VAL A 72 -8.88 11.32 -0.60
CA VAL A 72 -7.71 11.06 -1.46
C VAL A 72 -7.73 11.94 -2.71
N CYS A 73 -8.77 11.85 -3.54
CA CYS A 73 -8.80 12.54 -4.83
C CYS A 73 -8.92 14.07 -4.73
N ASN A 74 -9.55 14.58 -3.67
CA ASN A 74 -9.77 16.02 -3.50
C ASN A 74 -8.88 16.65 -2.41
N GLY A 75 -8.58 15.92 -1.34
CA GLY A 75 -7.90 16.48 -0.16
C GLY A 75 -6.41 16.16 -0.02
N MET A 76 -5.87 15.21 -0.80
CA MET A 76 -4.49 14.72 -0.66
C MET A 76 -3.77 14.66 -2.01
N ARG A 77 -3.99 15.65 -2.88
CA ARG A 77 -3.42 15.68 -4.24
C ARG A 77 -1.91 15.90 -4.27
N ASP A 78 -1.37 16.48 -3.21
CA ASP A 78 0.06 16.61 -2.96
C ASP A 78 0.73 15.25 -2.81
N MET A 79 0.11 14.34 -2.04
CA MET A 79 0.60 12.97 -1.83
C MET A 79 0.20 12.02 -2.97
N PHE A 80 -0.97 12.21 -3.58
CA PHE A 80 -1.51 11.37 -4.64
C PHE A 80 -1.86 12.21 -5.89
N PRO A 81 -0.85 12.69 -6.63
CA PRO A 81 -1.08 13.58 -7.77
C PRO A 81 -1.78 12.90 -8.95
N ASN A 82 -1.60 11.57 -9.09
CA ASN A 82 -2.04 10.81 -10.27
C ASN A 82 -3.12 9.76 -9.93
N THR A 83 -4.21 10.18 -9.29
CA THR A 83 -5.30 9.27 -8.95
C THR A 83 -5.99 8.63 -10.16
N VAL A 84 -6.57 7.44 -9.94
CA VAL A 84 -7.33 6.67 -10.94
C VAL A 84 -8.83 6.70 -10.62
N SER A 85 -9.67 6.22 -11.53
CA SER A 85 -11.10 6.05 -11.24
C SER A 85 -11.31 5.06 -10.09
N TYR A 86 -12.40 5.23 -9.34
CA TYR A 86 -12.69 4.33 -8.20
C TYR A 86 -12.75 2.85 -8.61
N ASN A 87 -13.34 2.53 -9.76
CA ASN A 87 -13.39 1.15 -10.25
C ASN A 87 -11.98 0.60 -10.51
N ARG A 88 -11.10 1.38 -11.14
CA ARG A 88 -9.71 0.98 -11.35
C ARG A 88 -8.96 0.82 -10.02
N PHE A 89 -9.22 1.69 -9.06
CA PHE A 89 -8.67 1.57 -7.71
C PHE A 89 -9.10 0.25 -7.04
N VAL A 90 -10.37 -0.14 -7.14
CA VAL A 90 -10.86 -1.43 -6.61
C VAL A 90 -10.20 -2.64 -7.29
N GLU A 91 -9.91 -2.57 -8.59
CA GLU A 91 -9.11 -3.61 -9.27
C GLU A 91 -7.70 -3.70 -8.68
N LEU A 92 -7.03 -2.56 -8.50
CA LEU A 92 -5.68 -2.50 -7.93
C LEU A 92 -5.63 -2.98 -6.47
N GLN A 93 -6.67 -2.74 -5.66
CA GLN A 93 -6.76 -3.28 -4.30
C GLN A 93 -6.62 -4.81 -4.27
N LYS A 94 -7.18 -5.50 -5.26
CA LYS A 94 -7.08 -6.97 -5.37
C LYS A 94 -5.65 -7.41 -5.63
N GLU A 95 -4.92 -6.68 -6.46
CA GLU A 95 -3.52 -6.95 -6.79
C GLU A 95 -2.61 -6.76 -5.57
N VAL A 96 -2.92 -5.81 -4.68
CA VAL A 96 -2.10 -5.53 -3.50
C VAL A 96 -2.53 -6.25 -2.23
N ALA A 97 -3.63 -7.02 -2.25
CA ALA A 97 -4.17 -7.66 -1.05
C ALA A 97 -3.15 -8.58 -0.35
N VAL A 98 -2.44 -9.42 -1.13
CA VAL A 98 -1.39 -10.32 -0.61
C VAL A 98 -0.18 -9.54 -0.09
N PRO A 99 0.47 -8.65 -0.87
CA PRO A 99 1.61 -7.89 -0.35
C PRO A 99 1.22 -7.02 0.84
N LEU A 100 0.01 -6.44 0.89
CA LEU A 100 -0.47 -5.68 2.03
C LEU A 100 -0.59 -6.53 3.31
N ALA A 101 -1.15 -7.73 3.22
CA ALA A 101 -1.26 -8.63 4.37
C ALA A 101 0.12 -9.02 4.92
N ILE A 102 1.08 -9.29 4.03
CA ILE A 102 2.48 -9.59 4.40
C ILE A 102 3.12 -8.35 5.03
N PHE A 103 2.96 -7.17 4.43
CA PHE A 103 3.49 -5.91 4.94
C PHE A 103 3.00 -5.59 6.35
N ILE A 104 1.68 -5.70 6.59
CA ILE A 104 1.09 -5.48 7.92
C ILE A 104 1.66 -6.49 8.93
N LYS A 105 1.77 -7.77 8.54
CA LYS A 105 2.36 -8.81 9.39
C LYS A 105 3.82 -8.52 9.72
N SER A 106 4.62 -8.10 8.74
CA SER A 106 6.01 -7.71 8.94
C SER A 106 6.12 -6.52 9.89
N CYS A 107 5.29 -5.49 9.70
CA CYS A 107 5.27 -4.29 10.56
C CYS A 107 4.87 -4.64 12.01
N TRP A 108 3.84 -5.48 12.22
CA TRP A 108 3.43 -5.92 13.56
C TRP A 108 4.38 -6.95 14.20
N GLY A 109 5.18 -7.65 13.40
CA GLY A 109 6.31 -8.45 13.88
C GLY A 109 7.43 -7.60 14.50
N VAL A 110 7.69 -6.41 13.95
CA VAL A 110 8.67 -5.46 14.53
C VAL A 110 8.16 -4.84 15.84
N VAL A 111 6.84 -4.60 15.94
CA VAL A 111 6.22 -4.08 17.18
C VAL A 111 6.27 -5.10 18.32
N GLN A 112 6.11 -6.40 18.05
CA GLN A 112 6.28 -7.42 19.10
C GLN A 112 7.74 -7.52 19.57
N VAL A 113 8.74 -7.48 18.69
CA VAL A 113 10.16 -7.55 19.13
C VAL A 113 10.54 -6.31 19.94
N SER A 114 10.01 -5.14 19.60
CA SER A 114 10.29 -3.91 20.35
C SER A 114 9.60 -3.92 21.72
N VAL A 115 8.33 -4.31 21.79
CA VAL A 115 7.56 -4.35 23.06
C VAL A 115 8.01 -5.48 23.98
N LEU A 116 8.47 -6.62 23.44
CA LEU A 116 8.98 -7.74 24.23
C LEU A 116 10.41 -7.52 24.75
N TRP A 117 11.18 -6.58 24.17
CA TRP A 117 12.54 -6.22 24.64
C TRP A 117 12.63 -4.90 25.43
N THR A 118 11.58 -4.06 25.45
CA THR A 118 11.53 -2.86 26.32
C THR A 118 10.66 -3.01 27.57
N ALA A 119 10.12 -4.19 27.87
CA ALA A 119 9.47 -4.42 29.15
C ALA A 119 10.54 -4.74 30.23
N PRO A 120 10.70 -3.92 31.28
CA PRO A 120 11.50 -4.31 32.43
C PRO A 120 10.82 -5.51 33.10
N ARG A 121 11.63 -6.52 33.43
CA ARG A 121 11.19 -7.68 34.22
C ARG A 121 10.69 -7.26 35.60
#